data_AF-A0A7Y2PIZ8-F1
#
_entry.id   AF-A0A7Y2PIZ8-F1
#
_cell.length_a   1.000
_cell.length_b   1.000
_cell.length_c   1.000
_cell.angle_alpha   90.00
_cell.angle_beta   90.00
_cell.angle_gamma   90.00
#
_symmetry.space_group_name_H-M   'P 1'
#
loop_
_entity.id
_entity.type
_entity.pdbx_description
1 polymer ?
#
loop_
_entity_poly.entity_id
_entity_poly.type
_entity_poly.pdbx_seq_one_letter_code
_entity_poly.pdbx_strand_id
1 'polypeptide(L)'
;SEIGVWNYQPQDVIAKGRVGPGQILAVDTETGQVLDTDSIDNRLKSRHPYKQWLRKNALRIQATIDDNDHGSAFYDVDQLKQYMKMYQVTFEERDQVLRPLGEQGYEAVGSMGDDTPMAVLSQRVRTPYDYFRQQFAQVTNPPIDPLREAIVMSLEICLGAERNIFQESPEHASRVILSSPVISPAKWRSLMNLDLPGFERQIID
;
A
#
# COMPACT_ATOMS: atom_id res chain seq x y z
N SER A 1 -11.69 -19.37 -22.21
CA SER A 1 -12.84 -19.03 -21.35
C SER A 1 -13.67 -18.04 -22.13
N GLU A 2 -14.67 -18.53 -22.86
CA GLU A 2 -15.44 -17.74 -23.82
C GLU A 2 -16.90 -18.19 -23.78
N ILE A 3 -17.82 -17.36 -24.28
CA ILE A 3 -19.22 -17.73 -24.45
C ILE A 3 -19.39 -18.59 -25.71
N GLY A 4 -20.33 -19.53 -25.69
CA GLY A 4 -20.66 -20.37 -26.86
C GLY A 4 -19.86 -21.68 -26.97
N VAL A 5 -19.16 -22.08 -25.92
CA VAL A 5 -18.39 -23.34 -25.89
C VAL A 5 -19.30 -24.57 -25.73
N TRP A 6 -20.48 -24.40 -25.12
CA TRP A 6 -21.47 -25.47 -24.93
C TRP A 6 -22.73 -25.21 -25.76
N ASN A 7 -23.25 -26.27 -26.37
CA ASN A 7 -24.40 -26.18 -27.29
C ASN A 7 -25.73 -26.35 -26.54
N TYR A 8 -26.27 -25.25 -26.03
CA TYR A 8 -27.61 -25.17 -25.43
C TYR A 8 -28.58 -24.48 -26.41
N GLN A 9 -29.87 -24.85 -26.35
CA GLN A 9 -30.88 -24.13 -27.15
C GLN A 9 -31.15 -22.76 -26.50
N PRO A 10 -31.34 -21.68 -27.28
CA PRO A 10 -31.61 -20.35 -26.74
C PRO A 10 -32.83 -20.30 -25.80
N GLN A 11 -33.81 -21.17 -26.03
CA GLN A 11 -35.03 -21.30 -25.23
C GLN A 11 -34.81 -21.88 -23.83
N ASP A 12 -33.69 -22.56 -23.58
CA ASP A 12 -33.36 -23.15 -22.26
C ASP A 12 -32.61 -22.15 -21.36
N VAL A 13 -32.30 -20.95 -21.85
CA VAL A 13 -31.48 -19.96 -21.14
C VAL A 13 -32.35 -19.07 -20.25
N ILE A 14 -32.24 -19.27 -18.94
CA ILE A 14 -32.94 -18.45 -17.94
C ILE A 14 -32.26 -17.08 -17.75
N ALA A 15 -30.93 -17.05 -17.73
CA ALA A 15 -30.15 -15.82 -17.54
C ALA A 15 -28.78 -15.90 -18.24
N LYS A 16 -28.23 -14.74 -18.61
CA LYS A 16 -26.86 -14.58 -19.10
C LYS A 16 -26.17 -13.49 -18.29
N GLY A 17 -24.95 -13.77 -17.85
CA GLY A 17 -24.16 -12.84 -17.06
C GLY A 17 -22.67 -13.05 -17.26
N ARG A 18 -21.88 -12.25 -16.55
CA ARG A 18 -20.43 -12.38 -16.45
C ARG A 18 -20.00 -12.07 -15.02
N VAL A 19 -18.86 -12.63 -14.61
CA VAL A 19 -18.24 -12.29 -13.34
C VAL A 19 -17.37 -11.05 -13.54
N GLY A 20 -17.74 -9.95 -12.89
CA GLY A 20 -16.96 -8.71 -12.86
C GLY A 20 -15.82 -8.74 -11.83
N PRO A 21 -15.03 -7.67 -11.73
CA PRO A 21 -13.95 -7.56 -10.74
C PRO A 21 -14.47 -7.82 -9.31
N GLY A 22 -13.84 -8.76 -8.61
CA GLY A 22 -14.18 -9.12 -7.23
C GLY A 22 -15.47 -9.92 -7.04
N GLN A 23 -16.23 -10.18 -8.11
CA GLN A 23 -17.46 -10.97 -8.02
C GLN A 23 -17.18 -12.47 -7.95
N ILE A 24 -18.09 -13.20 -7.33
CA ILE A 24 -18.03 -14.66 -7.18
C ILE A 24 -19.41 -15.24 -7.52
N LEU A 25 -19.40 -16.39 -8.19
CA LEU A 25 -20.57 -17.24 -8.41
C LEU A 25 -20.20 -18.65 -7.95
N ALA A 26 -21.02 -19.23 -7.08
CA ALA A 26 -20.81 -20.58 -6.57
C ALA A 26 -22.08 -21.42 -6.70
N VAL A 27 -21.91 -22.74 -6.75
CA VAL A 27 -23.01 -23.71 -6.65
C VAL A 27 -22.70 -24.62 -5.48
N ASP A 28 -23.61 -24.66 -4.51
CA ASP A 28 -23.58 -25.65 -3.45
C ASP A 28 -24.15 -26.96 -3.99
N THR A 29 -23.29 -27.97 -4.14
CA THR A 29 -23.66 -29.25 -4.74
C THR A 29 -24.46 -30.16 -3.80
N GLU A 30 -24.43 -29.91 -2.49
CA GLU A 30 -25.21 -30.68 -1.52
C GLU A 30 -26.65 -30.18 -1.48
N THR A 31 -26.83 -28.85 -1.46
CA THR A 31 -28.16 -28.23 -1.39
C THR A 31 -28.76 -27.92 -2.76
N GLY A 32 -27.96 -27.93 -3.83
CA GLY A 32 -28.35 -27.55 -5.18
C GLY A 32 -28.54 -26.04 -5.38
N GLN A 33 -28.10 -25.22 -4.42
CA GLN A 33 -28.31 -23.76 -4.46
C GLN A 33 -27.24 -23.07 -5.31
N VAL A 34 -27.70 -22.15 -6.17
CA VAL A 34 -26.83 -21.21 -6.87
C VAL A 34 -26.68 -19.97 -5.99
N LEU A 35 -25.45 -19.62 -5.65
CA LEU A 35 -25.11 -18.49 -4.78
C LEU A 35 -24.43 -17.40 -5.61
N ASP A 36 -25.09 -16.24 -5.69
CA ASP A 36 -24.52 -15.03 -6.24
C ASP A 36 -23.59 -14.32 -5.25
N THR A 37 -22.91 -13.27 -5.72
CA THR A 37 -21.94 -12.52 -4.91
C THR A 37 -22.56 -11.97 -3.63
N ASP A 38 -23.75 -11.37 -3.72
CA ASP A 38 -24.43 -10.78 -2.56
C ASP A 38 -24.79 -11.86 -1.52
N SER A 39 -25.28 -13.02 -1.96
CA SER A 39 -25.60 -14.14 -1.07
C SER A 39 -24.36 -14.66 -0.34
N ILE A 40 -23.23 -14.80 -1.05
CA ILE A 40 -21.95 -15.23 -0.49
C ILE A 40 -21.43 -14.18 0.51
N ASP A 41 -21.38 -12.92 0.13
CA ASP A 41 -20.90 -11.82 0.98
C ASP A 41 -21.74 -11.67 2.24
N ASN A 42 -23.07 -11.76 2.12
CA ASN A 42 -23.98 -11.71 3.25
C ASN A 42 -23.74 -12.88 4.22
N ARG A 43 -23.53 -14.09 3.70
CA ARG A 43 -23.19 -15.25 4.52
C ARG A 43 -21.85 -15.08 5.22
N LEU A 44 -20.81 -14.63 4.51
CA LEU A 44 -19.47 -14.48 5.07
C LEU A 44 -19.39 -13.36 6.12
N LYS A 45 -19.94 -12.18 5.81
CA LYS A 45 -19.86 -11.01 6.72
C LYS A 45 -20.69 -11.18 8.00
N SER A 46 -21.67 -12.08 8.01
CA SER A 46 -22.53 -12.35 9.16
C SER A 46 -22.02 -13.47 10.08
N ARG A 47 -20.98 -14.22 9.69
CA ARG A 47 -20.39 -15.29 10.53
C ARG A 47 -19.90 -14.78 11.88
N HIS A 48 -19.31 -13.59 11.90
CA HIS A 48 -18.77 -12.97 13.10
C HIS A 48 -19.02 -11.46 13.12
N PRO A 49 -18.99 -10.80 14.30
CA PRO A 49 -19.21 -9.37 14.41
C PRO A 49 -17.96 -8.56 14.04
N TYR A 50 -17.42 -8.75 12.83
CA TYR A 50 -16.17 -8.13 12.36
C TYR A 50 -16.12 -6.62 12.56
N LYS A 51 -17.23 -5.92 12.30
CA LYS A 51 -17.35 -4.47 12.51
C LYS A 51 -17.12 -4.07 13.98
N GLN A 52 -17.59 -4.89 14.93
CA GLN A 52 -17.36 -4.64 16.35
C GLN A 52 -15.90 -4.89 16.72
N TRP A 53 -15.30 -5.95 16.19
CA TRP A 53 -13.87 -6.25 16.40
C TRP A 53 -12.98 -5.11 15.91
N LEU A 54 -13.20 -4.65 14.68
CA LEU A 54 -12.44 -3.54 14.09
C LEU A 54 -12.62 -2.24 14.88
N ARG A 55 -13.85 -1.89 15.28
CA ARG A 55 -14.10 -0.66 16.06
C ARG A 55 -13.45 -0.69 17.45
N LYS A 56 -13.37 -1.87 18.06
CA LYS A 56 -12.83 -2.03 19.42
C LYS A 56 -11.30 -2.09 19.42
N ASN A 57 -10.70 -2.75 18.43
CA ASN A 57 -9.30 -3.15 18.50
C ASN A 57 -8.38 -2.43 17.49
N ALA A 58 -8.91 -1.87 16.41
CA ALA A 58 -8.09 -1.20 15.40
C ALA A 58 -7.88 0.27 15.76
N LEU A 59 -6.62 0.71 15.77
CA LEU A 59 -6.24 2.10 15.99
C LEU A 59 -5.80 2.71 14.65
N ARG A 60 -6.42 3.81 14.23
CA ARG A 60 -6.00 4.55 13.04
C ARG A 60 -5.22 5.79 13.47
N ILE A 61 -3.97 5.90 13.02
CA ILE A 61 -3.16 7.11 13.23
C ILE A 61 -3.35 8.00 12.00
N GLN A 62 -4.03 9.14 12.21
CA GLN A 62 -4.28 10.13 11.18
C GLN A 62 -3.48 11.40 11.49
N ALA A 63 -3.10 12.15 10.45
CA ALA A 63 -2.55 13.48 10.66
C ALA A 63 -3.70 14.45 10.98
N THR A 64 -3.51 15.30 11.98
CA THR A 64 -4.40 16.43 12.26
C THR A 64 -3.89 17.68 11.54
N ILE A 65 -4.80 18.55 11.08
CA ILE A 65 -4.44 19.80 10.40
C ILE A 65 -3.60 20.72 11.31
N ASP A 66 -3.77 20.58 12.63
CA ASP A 66 -3.04 21.32 13.66
C ASP A 66 -1.70 20.68 14.04
N ASP A 67 -1.24 19.66 13.31
CA ASP A 67 0.09 19.06 13.49
C ASP A 67 1.17 20.04 13.00
N ASN A 68 1.44 21.08 13.79
CA ASN A 68 2.56 22.03 13.61
C ASN A 68 3.92 21.39 13.89
N ASP A 69 3.94 20.08 14.06
CA ASP A 69 5.11 19.31 14.34
C ASP A 69 5.79 18.88 13.03
N HIS A 70 6.54 19.83 12.46
CA HIS A 70 7.33 19.66 11.24
C HIS A 70 8.60 18.80 11.44
N GLY A 71 8.74 18.14 12.59
CA GLY A 71 9.93 17.39 12.97
C GLY A 71 10.84 18.21 13.86
N SER A 72 11.19 17.64 15.01
CA SER A 72 12.03 18.26 16.02
C SER A 72 13.48 18.13 15.63
N ALA A 73 14.18 19.27 15.77
CA ALA A 73 15.55 19.57 15.38
C ALA A 73 15.70 19.90 13.89
N PHE A 74 15.49 21.18 13.56
CA PHE A 74 16.26 21.77 12.47
C PHE A 74 17.73 21.52 12.82
N TYR A 75 18.39 20.65 12.07
CA TYR A 75 19.83 20.54 12.12
C TYR A 75 20.41 21.94 11.90
N ASP A 76 21.47 22.28 12.63
CA ASP A 76 22.25 23.45 12.27
C ASP A 76 22.69 23.36 10.81
N VAL A 77 22.82 24.50 10.13
CA VAL A 77 23.09 24.54 8.70
C VAL A 77 24.36 23.77 8.35
N ASP A 78 25.39 23.82 9.18
CA ASP A 78 26.63 23.11 8.91
C ASP A 78 26.52 21.61 9.20
N GLN A 79 25.74 21.22 10.21
CA GLN A 79 25.42 19.82 10.46
C GLN A 79 24.58 19.21 9.33
N LEU A 80 23.61 19.97 8.79
CA LEU A 80 22.83 19.54 7.63
C LEU A 80 23.71 19.32 6.41
N LYS A 81 24.66 20.24 6.14
CA LYS A 81 25.62 20.07 5.03
C LYS A 81 26.49 18.83 5.22
N GLN A 82 26.91 18.52 6.44
CA GLN A 82 27.67 17.31 6.73
C GLN A 82 26.86 16.05 6.41
N TYR A 83 25.60 15.98 6.85
CA TYR A 83 24.73 14.85 6.53
C TYR A 83 24.40 14.77 5.03
N MET A 84 24.13 15.89 4.37
CA MET A 84 23.95 15.91 2.92
C MET A 84 25.18 15.34 2.20
N LYS A 85 26.39 15.69 2.62
CA LYS A 85 27.62 15.11 2.07
C LYS A 85 27.74 13.61 2.37
N MET A 86 27.44 13.20 3.61
CA MET A 86 27.49 11.79 4.04
C MET A 86 26.52 10.91 3.24
N TYR A 87 25.32 11.40 2.97
CA TYR A 87 24.27 10.71 2.22
C TYR A 87 24.23 11.09 0.73
N GLN A 88 25.27 11.75 0.23
CA GLN A 88 25.44 12.08 -1.20
C GLN A 88 24.30 12.92 -1.81
N VAL A 89 23.64 13.75 -1.00
CA VAL A 89 22.64 14.72 -1.46
C VAL A 89 23.37 15.88 -2.15
N THR A 90 23.37 15.86 -3.49
CA THR A 90 24.06 16.88 -4.29
C THR A 90 23.20 18.12 -4.52
N PHE A 91 23.80 19.14 -5.15
CA PHE A 91 23.03 20.32 -5.57
C PHE A 91 21.96 19.92 -6.59
N GLU A 92 22.32 19.08 -7.56
CA GLU A 92 21.42 18.60 -8.61
C GLU A 92 20.25 17.83 -8.00
N GLU A 93 20.47 16.94 -7.04
CA GLU A 93 19.39 16.22 -6.35
C GLU A 93 18.41 17.19 -5.67
N ARG A 94 18.94 18.23 -5.00
CA ARG A 94 18.11 19.24 -4.33
C ARG A 94 17.33 20.11 -5.31
N ASP A 95 17.98 20.52 -6.39
CA ASP A 95 17.43 21.45 -7.38
C ASP A 95 16.44 20.76 -8.33
N GLN A 96 16.78 19.56 -8.80
CA GLN A 96 16.02 18.84 -9.82
C GLN A 96 15.01 17.85 -9.25
N VAL A 97 15.23 17.27 -8.06
CA VAL A 97 14.34 16.25 -7.47
C VAL A 97 13.56 16.80 -6.29
N LEU A 98 14.25 17.33 -5.26
CA LEU A 98 13.59 17.74 -4.02
C LEU A 98 12.78 19.04 -4.16
N ARG A 99 13.25 20.02 -4.95
CA ARG A 99 12.52 21.28 -5.14
C ARG A 99 11.17 21.08 -5.83
N PRO A 100 11.04 20.35 -6.96
CA PRO A 100 9.73 20.08 -7.57
C PRO A 100 8.75 19.38 -6.62
N LEU A 101 9.23 18.40 -5.84
CA LEU A 101 8.42 17.72 -4.83
C LEU A 101 7.90 18.69 -3.76
N GLY A 102 8.75 19.60 -3.29
CA GLY A 102 8.40 20.58 -2.26
C GLY A 102 7.49 21.71 -2.75
N GLU A 103 7.70 22.20 -3.97
CA GLU A 103 6.95 23.35 -4.52
C GLU A 103 5.64 22.94 -5.19
N GLN A 104 5.64 21.82 -5.93
CA GLN A 104 4.52 21.43 -6.79
C GLN A 104 3.78 20.19 -6.27
N GLY A 105 4.42 19.38 -5.42
CA GLY A 105 3.84 18.12 -4.93
C GLY A 105 3.83 17.00 -5.99
N TYR A 106 4.58 17.15 -7.08
CA TYR A 106 4.75 16.15 -8.13
C TYR A 106 6.22 15.73 -8.23
N GLU A 107 6.44 14.51 -8.70
CA GLU A 107 7.79 14.06 -9.01
C GLU A 107 8.41 14.86 -10.15
N ALA A 108 9.74 14.92 -10.17
CA ALA A 108 10.46 15.61 -11.22
C ALA A 108 10.31 14.90 -12.57
N VAL A 109 9.99 15.65 -13.62
CA VAL A 109 9.88 15.13 -14.99
C VAL A 109 11.12 15.55 -15.78
N GLY A 110 11.81 14.56 -16.35
CA GLY A 110 12.96 14.74 -17.24
C GLY A 110 12.70 14.21 -18.66
N SER A 111 13.71 14.31 -19.52
CA SER A 111 13.69 13.73 -20.86
C SER A 111 15.09 13.19 -21.21
N MET A 112 15.19 12.46 -22.33
CA MET A 112 16.37 11.67 -22.74
C MET A 112 16.59 10.40 -21.90
N GLY A 113 17.51 9.54 -22.37
CA GLY A 113 17.87 8.30 -21.68
C GLY A 113 18.89 8.52 -20.54
N ASP A 114 19.03 7.52 -19.67
CA ASP A 114 20.08 7.49 -18.66
C ASP A 114 21.40 7.00 -19.29
N ASP A 115 22.25 7.96 -19.66
CA ASP A 115 23.60 7.70 -20.21
C ASP A 115 24.67 7.54 -19.10
N THR A 116 24.28 7.50 -17.83
CA THR A 116 25.23 7.29 -16.73
C THR A 116 25.67 5.82 -16.64
N PRO A 117 26.93 5.54 -16.23
CA PRO A 117 27.36 4.16 -16.02
C PRO A 117 26.46 3.45 -15.01
N MET A 118 26.21 2.16 -15.22
CA MET A 118 25.57 1.32 -14.19
C MET A 118 26.31 1.48 -12.86
N ALA A 119 25.58 1.44 -11.73
CA ALA A 119 26.13 1.74 -10.41
C ALA A 119 27.44 0.98 -10.09
N VAL A 120 27.52 -0.29 -10.49
CA VAL A 120 28.71 -1.16 -10.31
C VAL A 120 29.94 -0.72 -11.12
N LEU A 121 29.75 0.02 -12.21
CA LEU A 121 30.81 0.55 -13.07
C LEU A 121 31.13 2.03 -12.80
N SER A 122 30.38 2.66 -11.89
CA SER A 122 30.55 4.07 -11.56
C SER A 122 31.91 4.32 -10.90
N GLN A 123 32.60 5.37 -11.32
CA GLN A 123 33.80 5.88 -10.64
C GLN A 123 33.45 6.71 -9.38
N ARG A 124 32.17 7.04 -9.20
CA ARG A 124 31.64 7.74 -8.02
C ARG A 124 30.92 6.74 -7.13
N VAL A 125 30.95 7.00 -5.82
CA VAL A 125 30.07 6.30 -4.87
C VAL A 125 28.62 6.55 -5.30
N ARG A 126 27.81 5.48 -5.28
CA ARG A 126 26.38 5.49 -5.64
C ARG A 126 25.58 4.97 -4.46
N THR A 127 24.30 5.33 -4.39
CA THR A 127 23.44 4.86 -3.31
C THR A 127 23.17 3.36 -3.48
N PRO A 128 22.89 2.61 -2.39
CA PRO A 128 22.49 1.22 -2.51
C PRO A 128 21.25 1.02 -3.40
N TYR A 129 20.35 2.01 -3.43
CA TYR A 129 19.13 1.97 -4.22
C TYR A 129 19.39 1.94 -5.74
N ASP A 130 20.50 2.49 -6.22
CA ASP A 130 20.86 2.48 -7.65
C ASP A 130 21.17 1.07 -8.19
N TYR A 131 21.41 0.10 -7.31
CA TYR A 131 21.64 -1.30 -7.67
C TYR A 131 20.34 -2.08 -7.85
N PHE A 132 19.21 -1.56 -7.35
CA PHE A 132 17.91 -2.19 -7.49
C PHE A 132 17.17 -1.57 -8.68
N ARG A 133 16.71 -2.42 -9.61
CA ARG A 133 15.89 -1.99 -10.74
C ARG A 133 14.44 -2.39 -10.50
N GLN A 134 13.53 -1.45 -10.68
CA GLN A 134 12.10 -1.70 -10.55
C GLN A 134 11.68 -2.70 -11.63
N GLN A 135 11.06 -3.79 -11.21
CA GLN A 135 10.44 -4.73 -12.14
C GLN A 135 9.13 -4.14 -12.66
N PHE A 136 8.81 -4.47 -13.90
CA PHE A 136 7.54 -4.09 -14.50
C PHE A 136 6.97 -5.25 -15.30
N ALA A 137 5.65 -5.30 -15.35
CA ALA A 137 4.93 -6.33 -16.06
C ALA A 137 4.97 -6.07 -17.57
N GLN A 138 5.22 -7.12 -18.34
CA GLN A 138 5.14 -7.12 -19.80
C GLN A 138 4.42 -8.37 -20.25
N VAL A 139 3.42 -8.22 -21.12
CA VAL A 139 2.64 -9.28 -21.80
C VAL A 139 1.82 -10.19 -20.86
N THR A 140 2.47 -10.80 -19.89
CA THR A 140 1.93 -11.77 -18.92
C THR A 140 0.81 -11.20 -18.07
N ASN A 141 0.92 -9.94 -17.65
CA ASN A 141 -0.14 -9.20 -16.99
C ASN A 141 -0.03 -7.70 -17.34
N PRO A 142 -1.16 -6.97 -17.45
CA PRO A 142 -1.14 -5.55 -17.74
C PRO A 142 -0.76 -4.73 -16.49
N PRO A 143 -0.04 -3.59 -16.64
CA PRO A 143 0.12 -2.61 -15.58
C PRO A 143 -1.23 -1.90 -15.30
N ILE A 144 -1.41 -1.42 -14.06
CA ILE A 144 -2.59 -0.66 -13.63
C ILE A 144 -2.30 0.83 -13.80
N ASP A 145 -3.28 1.62 -14.27
CA ASP A 145 -3.16 3.08 -14.35
C ASP A 145 -3.32 3.71 -12.94
N PRO A 146 -2.26 4.27 -12.33
CA PRO A 146 -2.32 4.77 -10.96
C PRO A 146 -3.17 6.04 -10.81
N LEU A 147 -3.52 6.72 -11.91
CA LEU A 147 -4.33 7.93 -11.88
C LEU A 147 -5.81 7.62 -12.17
N ARG A 148 -6.08 6.82 -13.20
CA ARG A 148 -7.46 6.50 -13.62
C ARG A 148 -8.08 5.38 -12.80
N GLU A 149 -7.27 4.47 -12.28
CA GLU A 149 -7.70 3.30 -11.51
C GLU A 149 -7.26 3.39 -10.04
N ALA A 150 -6.99 4.61 -9.54
CA ALA A 150 -6.52 4.84 -8.17
C ALA A 150 -7.41 4.19 -7.09
N ILE A 151 -8.72 4.05 -7.35
CA ILE A 151 -9.70 3.47 -6.41
C ILE A 151 -9.44 1.99 -6.09
N VAL A 152 -8.75 1.25 -6.98
CA VAL A 152 -8.41 -0.16 -6.73
C VAL A 152 -7.03 -0.33 -6.09
N MET A 153 -6.31 0.76 -5.83
CA MET A 153 -4.99 0.77 -5.21
C MET A 153 -5.06 1.30 -3.77
N SER A 154 -4.14 0.87 -2.91
CA SER A 154 -4.03 1.37 -1.54
C SER A 154 -2.57 1.38 -1.08
N LEU A 155 -2.21 2.42 -0.33
CA LEU A 155 -0.94 2.52 0.40
C LEU A 155 -1.13 2.28 1.91
N GLU A 156 -2.33 1.85 2.33
CA GLU A 156 -2.61 1.57 3.73
C GLU A 156 -1.68 0.47 4.25
N ILE A 157 -1.05 0.71 5.40
CA ILE A 157 -0.22 -0.26 6.09
C ILE A 157 -0.82 -0.56 7.46
N CYS A 158 -0.72 -1.83 7.87
CA CYS A 158 -1.19 -2.32 9.15
C CYS A 158 -0.01 -2.84 9.98
N LEU A 159 0.30 -2.14 11.06
CA LEU A 159 1.31 -2.55 12.04
C LEU A 159 0.68 -3.45 13.11
N GLY A 160 1.49 -4.34 13.68
CA GLY A 160 1.10 -5.25 14.77
C GLY A 160 1.44 -6.70 14.44
N ALA A 161 1.36 -7.57 15.45
CA ALA A 161 1.66 -8.99 15.27
C ALA A 161 0.66 -9.67 14.33
N GLU A 162 1.17 -10.43 13.36
CA GLU A 162 0.34 -11.35 12.58
C GLU A 162 -0.12 -12.53 13.44
N ARG A 163 -1.32 -13.02 13.15
CA ARG A 163 -2.00 -14.08 13.90
C ARG A 163 -2.26 -15.27 12.98
N ASN A 164 -2.69 -16.39 13.56
CA ASN A 164 -2.93 -17.62 12.82
C ASN A 164 -4.08 -17.47 11.81
N ILE A 165 -3.76 -17.58 10.53
CA ILE A 165 -4.71 -17.45 9.41
C ILE A 165 -5.84 -18.49 9.41
N PHE A 166 -5.70 -19.60 10.16
CA PHE A 166 -6.71 -20.66 10.26
C PHE A 166 -7.75 -20.42 11.36
N GLN A 167 -7.64 -19.31 12.12
CA GLN A 167 -8.54 -18.99 13.22
C GLN A 167 -9.15 -17.61 13.03
N GLU A 168 -10.47 -17.51 13.14
CA GLU A 168 -11.19 -16.22 13.10
C GLU A 168 -11.36 -15.71 14.54
N SER A 169 -10.68 -14.62 14.92
CA SER A 169 -10.72 -14.11 16.29
C SER A 169 -10.63 -12.57 16.37
N PRO A 170 -11.18 -11.93 17.43
CA PRO A 170 -11.12 -10.47 17.60
C PRO A 170 -9.70 -9.90 17.63
N GLU A 171 -8.72 -10.69 18.07
CA GLU A 171 -7.32 -10.28 18.19
C GLU A 171 -6.68 -9.95 16.84
N HIS A 172 -7.21 -10.49 15.74
CA HIS A 172 -6.77 -10.15 14.37
C HIS A 172 -6.99 -8.67 14.04
N ALA A 173 -7.99 -8.05 14.68
CA ALA A 173 -8.31 -6.64 14.50
C ALA A 173 -7.42 -5.70 15.33
N SER A 174 -6.53 -6.23 16.19
CA SER A 174 -5.57 -5.44 16.96
C SER A 174 -4.43 -4.97 16.04
N ARG A 175 -4.68 -3.88 15.31
CA ARG A 175 -3.78 -3.32 14.30
C ARG A 175 -3.69 -1.81 14.46
N VAL A 176 -2.49 -1.27 14.25
CA VAL A 176 -2.27 0.17 14.08
C VAL A 176 -2.20 0.45 12.59
N ILE A 177 -3.14 1.24 12.10
CA ILE A 177 -3.35 1.47 10.67
C ILE A 177 -2.85 2.87 10.31
N LEU A 178 -2.00 2.93 9.29
CA LEU A 178 -1.51 4.17 8.69
C LEU A 178 -1.97 4.23 7.23
N SER A 179 -2.35 5.43 6.78
CA SER A 179 -2.85 5.63 5.40
C SER A 179 -1.77 5.52 4.31
N SER A 180 -0.49 5.51 4.69
CA SER A 180 0.66 5.50 3.79
C SER A 180 1.89 4.96 4.55
N PRO A 181 2.84 4.30 3.87
CA PRO A 181 4.14 3.99 4.44
C PRO A 181 5.01 5.23 4.66
N VAL A 182 4.65 6.38 4.07
CA VAL A 182 5.33 7.66 4.31
C VAL A 182 4.75 8.31 5.57
N ILE A 183 5.60 8.47 6.58
CA ILE A 183 5.22 8.91 7.91
C ILE A 183 5.77 10.32 8.15
N SER A 184 4.89 11.27 8.47
CA SER A 184 5.33 12.60 8.92
C SER A 184 5.92 12.53 10.33
N PRO A 185 6.77 13.49 10.75
CA PRO A 185 7.31 13.49 12.10
C PRO A 185 6.25 13.46 13.21
N ALA A 186 5.10 14.10 13.00
CA ALA A 186 3.95 14.01 13.91
C ALA A 186 3.46 12.55 14.05
N LYS A 187 3.14 11.88 12.93
CA LYS A 187 2.70 10.48 12.92
C LYS A 187 3.76 9.55 13.53
N TRP A 188 5.04 9.81 13.27
CA TRP A 188 6.14 9.06 13.86
C TRP A 188 6.14 9.17 15.38
N ARG A 189 5.96 10.38 15.93
CA ARG A 189 5.87 10.55 17.39
C ARG A 189 4.63 9.91 17.98
N SER A 190 3.48 10.00 17.32
CA SER A 190 2.28 9.28 17.75
C SER A 190 2.52 7.78 17.81
N LEU A 191 3.23 7.22 16.83
CA LEU A 191 3.61 5.81 16.80
C LEU A 191 4.62 5.48 17.92
N MET A 192 5.62 6.32 18.11
CA MET A 192 6.63 6.12 19.17
C MET A 192 6.02 6.23 20.57
N ASN A 193 5.08 7.14 20.79
CA ASN A 193 4.43 7.35 22.09
C ASN A 193 3.22 6.43 22.31
N LEU A 194 3.01 5.45 21.43
CA LEU A 194 1.92 4.51 21.55
C LEU A 194 2.13 3.60 22.76
N ASP A 195 1.27 3.73 23.77
CA ASP A 195 1.23 2.86 24.95
C ASP A 195 0.10 1.84 24.80
N LEU A 196 0.32 0.85 23.93
CA LEU A 196 -0.65 -0.21 23.63
C LEU A 196 0.02 -1.58 23.77
N PRO A 197 -0.56 -2.54 24.53
CA PRO A 197 0.00 -3.89 24.65
C PRO A 197 0.17 -4.58 23.30
N GLY A 198 1.32 -5.23 23.09
CA GLY A 198 1.65 -5.91 21.82
C GLY A 198 2.19 -4.99 20.71
N PHE A 199 2.38 -3.71 21.01
CA PHE A 199 3.06 -2.73 20.16
C PHE A 199 4.33 -2.21 20.82
N GLU A 200 5.05 -3.08 21.54
CA GLU A 200 6.33 -2.72 22.12
C GLU A 200 7.32 -2.31 21.03
N ARG A 201 8.13 -1.30 21.35
CA ARG A 201 9.16 -0.77 20.46
C ARG A 201 10.54 -1.14 20.96
N GLN A 202 11.41 -1.50 20.04
CA GLN A 202 12.84 -1.66 20.28
C GLN A 202 13.59 -0.83 19.25
N ILE A 203 14.52 0.01 19.73
CA ILE A 203 15.42 0.77 18.88
C ILE A 203 16.69 -0.05 18.71
N ILE A 204 17.05 -0.34 17.46
CA ILE A 204 18.27 -1.06 17.10
C ILE A 204 19.22 -0.02 16.51
N ASP A 205 20.43 0.05 17.08
CA ASP A 205 21.56 0.85 16.56
C ASP A 205 22.26 0.07 15.44
#